data_AF-A0A7C3EDH9-F1
#
_entry.id   AF-A0A7C3EDH9-F1
#
_cell.length_a   1.000
_cell.length_b   1.000
_cell.length_c   1.000
_cell.angle_alpha   90.00
_cell.angle_beta   90.00
_cell.angle_gamma   90.00
#
_symmetry.space_group_name_H-M   'P 1'
#
loop_
_entity.id
_entity.type
_entity.pdbx_description
1 polymer ?
#
loop_
_entity_poly.entity_id
_entity_poly.type
_entity_poly.pdbx_seq_one_letter_code
_entity_poly.pdbx_strand_id
1 'polypeptide(L)'
;MKSKTAIHNHNGFTLVELMIAAAIIAILASIAVPNFIAYRYRAKIAKGVGTADSIRAALAGFASSANDNLFPAASSITNWQELTEVCNGNGATLKETETEQGLIFKSYDDMETRSDYCLVLTVHGVPQDLTGSQIEIRASGIIKQTLG
;
A
#
# COMPACT_ATOMS: atom_id res chain seq x y z
N MET A 1 -18.74 4.83 70.80
CA MET A 1 -17.95 4.52 69.58
C MET A 1 -18.81 3.64 68.68
N LYS A 2 -19.42 4.18 67.61
CA LYS A 2 -20.28 3.41 66.69
C LYS A 2 -19.43 2.96 65.50
N SER A 3 -19.15 1.65 65.40
CA SER A 3 -18.48 1.06 64.25
C SER A 3 -19.47 1.04 63.07
N LYS A 4 -19.18 1.81 62.01
CA LYS A 4 -19.91 1.74 60.75
C LYS A 4 -19.38 0.52 59.97
N THR A 5 -20.14 -0.57 59.99
CA THR A 5 -19.90 -1.72 59.11
C THR A 5 -20.22 -1.33 57.67
N ALA A 6 -19.21 -1.30 56.81
CA ALA A 6 -19.40 -1.11 55.37
C ALA A 6 -19.95 -2.41 54.76
N ILE A 7 -21.13 -2.33 54.13
CA ILE A 7 -21.73 -3.44 53.38
C ILE A 7 -20.96 -3.55 52.06
N HIS A 8 -20.09 -4.56 51.94
CA HIS A 8 -19.44 -4.89 50.68
C HIS A 8 -20.46 -5.51 49.73
N ASN A 9 -20.93 -4.73 48.77
CA ASN A 9 -21.80 -5.19 47.71
C ASN A 9 -20.97 -5.95 46.66
N HIS A 10 -20.97 -7.28 46.72
CA HIS A 10 -20.22 -8.14 45.82
C HIS A 10 -20.97 -8.30 44.48
N ASN A 11 -21.00 -7.24 43.67
CA ASN A 11 -21.54 -7.28 42.31
C ASN A 11 -20.47 -7.80 41.34
N GLY A 12 -20.25 -9.11 41.30
CA GLY A 12 -19.44 -9.76 40.27
C GLY A 12 -20.28 -10.11 39.03
N PHE A 13 -19.65 -10.09 37.84
CA PHE A 13 -20.24 -10.61 36.61
C PHE A 13 -20.45 -12.13 36.72
N THR A 14 -21.57 -12.63 36.19
CA THR A 14 -21.80 -14.08 36.13
C THR A 14 -20.99 -14.70 34.99
N LEU A 15 -20.56 -15.95 35.17
CA LEU A 15 -19.92 -16.72 34.08
C LEU A 15 -20.84 -16.85 32.87
N VAL A 16 -22.15 -16.94 33.09
CA VAL A 16 -23.15 -17.06 32.02
C VAL A 16 -23.20 -15.79 31.16
N GLU A 17 -23.18 -14.60 31.77
CA GLU A 17 -23.12 -13.34 31.02
C GLU A 17 -21.88 -13.27 30.13
N LEU A 18 -20.73 -13.69 30.65
CA LEU A 18 -19.48 -13.68 29.90
C LEU A 18 -19.50 -14.68 28.74
N MET A 19 -20.08 -15.87 28.94
CA MET A 19 -20.23 -16.87 27.88
C MET A 19 -21.16 -16.39 26.75
N ILE A 20 -22.28 -15.75 27.08
CA ILE A 20 -23.21 -15.21 26.07
C ILE A 20 -22.55 -14.05 25.32
N ALA A 21 -21.86 -13.15 26.03
CA ALA A 21 -21.14 -12.05 25.41
C ALA A 21 -20.07 -12.55 24.42
N ALA A 22 -19.29 -13.57 24.83
CA ALA A 22 -18.27 -14.18 23.96
C ALA A 22 -18.90 -14.83 22.71
N ALA A 23 -20.05 -15.50 22.85
CA ALA A 23 -20.76 -16.12 21.74
C ALA A 23 -21.22 -15.09 20.69
N ILE A 24 -21.74 -13.94 21.14
CA ILE A 24 -22.16 -12.86 20.24
C ILE A 24 -20.95 -12.25 19.52
N ILE A 25 -19.86 -11.98 20.25
CA ILE A 25 -18.63 -11.44 19.65
C ILE A 25 -18.05 -12.41 18.61
N ALA A 26 -18.08 -13.73 18.87
CA ALA A 26 -17.61 -14.73 17.92
C ALA A 26 -18.39 -14.70 16.60
N ILE A 27 -19.73 -14.55 16.66
CA ILE A 27 -20.58 -14.43 15.47
C ILE A 27 -20.22 -13.15 14.69
N LEU A 28 -20.12 -12.01 15.38
CA LEU A 28 -19.77 -10.73 14.74
C LEU A 28 -18.36 -10.77 14.12
N ALA A 29 -17.39 -11.32 14.83
CA ALA A 29 -16.00 -11.43 14.36
C ALA A 29 -15.87 -12.30 13.11
N SER A 30 -16.69 -13.35 12.98
CA SER A 30 -16.67 -14.25 11.81
C SER A 30 -16.98 -13.52 10.49
N ILE A 31 -17.83 -12.48 10.55
CA ILE A 31 -18.19 -11.64 9.40
C ILE A 31 -17.24 -10.44 9.28
N ALA A 32 -16.87 -9.84 10.42
CA ALA A 32 -16.08 -8.61 10.43
C ALA A 32 -14.63 -8.84 9.97
N VAL A 33 -13.98 -9.93 10.38
CA VAL A 33 -12.57 -10.22 10.09
C VAL A 33 -12.29 -10.35 8.58
N PRO A 34 -12.99 -11.20 7.79
CA PRO A 34 -12.71 -11.32 6.36
C PRO A 34 -12.97 -10.00 5.61
N ASN A 35 -14.03 -9.28 5.97
CA ASN A 35 -14.33 -7.97 5.39
C ASN A 35 -13.25 -6.95 5.71
N PHE A 36 -12.80 -6.90 6.97
CA PHE A 36 -11.72 -6.00 7.39
C PHE A 36 -10.42 -6.27 6.63
N ILE A 37 -10.05 -7.54 6.44
CA ILE A 37 -8.88 -7.92 5.64
C ILE A 37 -9.00 -7.42 4.19
N ALA A 38 -10.16 -7.64 3.56
CA ALA A 38 -10.40 -7.15 2.19
C ALA A 38 -10.30 -5.61 2.09
N TYR A 39 -10.83 -4.88 3.07
CA TYR A 39 -10.69 -3.42 3.13
C TYR A 39 -9.23 -2.99 3.29
N ARG A 40 -8.45 -3.70 4.12
CA ARG A 40 -7.00 -3.43 4.26
C ARG A 40 -6.25 -3.64 2.95
N TYR A 41 -6.57 -4.67 2.18
CA TYR A 41 -5.97 -4.89 0.86
C TYR A 41 -6.32 -3.77 -0.11
N ARG A 42 -7.60 -3.38 -0.18
CA ARG A 42 -8.03 -2.24 -1.02
C ARG A 42 -7.33 -0.93 -0.63
N ALA A 43 -7.15 -0.68 0.67
CA ALA A 43 -6.42 0.50 1.15
C ALA A 43 -4.94 0.48 0.75
N LYS A 44 -4.28 -0.68 0.82
CA LYS A 44 -2.90 -0.85 0.34
C LYS A 44 -2.78 -0.59 -1.16
N ILE A 45 -3.69 -1.16 -1.96
CA ILE A 45 -3.74 -0.96 -3.41
C ILE A 45 -3.95 0.53 -3.73
N ALA A 46 -4.89 1.20 -3.04
CA ALA A 46 -5.14 2.62 -3.23
C ALA A 46 -3.90 3.48 -2.88
N LYS A 47 -3.19 3.17 -1.78
CA LYS A 47 -1.92 3.81 -1.44
C LYS A 47 -0.86 3.60 -2.53
N GLY A 48 -0.76 2.37 -3.05
CA GLY A 48 0.15 2.02 -4.12
C GLY A 48 -0.12 2.82 -5.40
N VAL A 49 -1.40 2.96 -5.77
CA VAL A 49 -1.82 3.76 -6.93
C VAL A 49 -1.51 5.25 -6.73
N GLY A 50 -1.78 5.82 -5.55
CA GLY A 50 -1.41 7.21 -5.26
C GLY A 50 0.11 7.44 -5.29
N THR A 51 0.90 6.47 -4.85
CA THR A 51 2.36 6.51 -4.98
C THR A 51 2.77 6.41 -6.45
N ALA A 52 2.13 5.55 -7.23
CA ALA A 52 2.36 5.40 -8.66
C ALA A 52 2.07 6.69 -9.43
N ASP A 53 1.03 7.43 -9.06
CA ASP A 53 0.76 8.76 -9.63
C ASP A 53 1.87 9.76 -9.31
N SER A 54 2.40 9.71 -8.09
CA SER A 54 3.53 10.56 -7.69
C SER A 54 4.81 10.22 -8.47
N ILE A 55 5.08 8.93 -8.69
CA ILE A 55 6.19 8.45 -9.53
C ILE A 55 6.01 8.91 -10.98
N ARG A 56 4.81 8.74 -11.55
CA ARG A 56 4.50 9.15 -12.93
C ARG A 56 4.70 10.65 -13.13
N ALA A 57 4.25 11.47 -12.17
CA ALA A 57 4.45 12.90 -12.21
C ALA A 57 5.94 13.28 -12.13
N ALA A 58 6.72 12.61 -11.28
CA ALA A 58 8.16 12.85 -11.18
C ALA A 58 8.93 12.43 -12.44
N LEU A 59 8.58 11.31 -13.06
CA LEU A 59 9.17 10.87 -14.33
C LEU A 59 8.79 11.82 -15.49
N ALA A 60 7.58 12.38 -15.49
CA ALA A 60 7.20 13.44 -16.40
C ALA A 60 8.02 14.73 -16.16
N GLY A 61 8.27 15.07 -14.90
CA GLY A 61 9.17 16.17 -14.51
C GLY A 61 10.59 15.97 -15.03
N PHE A 62 11.13 14.75 -14.87
CA PHE A 62 12.43 14.38 -15.43
C PHE A 62 12.46 14.60 -16.95
N ALA A 63 11.48 14.04 -17.68
CA ALA A 63 11.42 14.19 -19.13
C ALA A 63 11.35 15.67 -19.53
N SER A 64 10.51 16.47 -18.87
CA SER A 64 10.37 17.91 -19.19
C SER A 64 11.62 18.75 -18.96
N SER A 65 12.53 18.30 -18.09
CA SER A 65 13.79 18.99 -17.79
C SER A 65 14.98 18.48 -18.62
N ALA A 66 14.84 17.32 -19.26
CA ALA A 66 15.85 16.76 -20.15
C ALA A 66 15.86 17.49 -21.50
N ASN A 67 17.06 17.67 -22.09
CA ASN A 67 17.23 18.40 -23.36
C ASN A 67 16.41 17.81 -24.54
N ASP A 68 16.14 16.50 -24.52
CA ASP A 68 15.44 15.79 -25.59
C ASP A 68 13.98 15.43 -25.23
N ASN A 69 13.50 15.87 -24.07
CA ASN A 69 12.17 15.54 -23.55
C ASN A 69 11.89 14.01 -23.41
N LEU A 70 12.95 13.24 -23.13
CA LEU A 70 12.93 11.77 -23.03
C LEU A 70 12.91 11.29 -21.57
N PHE A 71 12.25 10.16 -21.33
CA PHE A 71 12.25 9.48 -20.04
C PHE A 71 13.63 8.88 -19.70
N PRO A 72 13.89 8.54 -18.42
CA PRO A 72 15.14 7.89 -18.02
C PRO A 72 15.41 6.63 -18.85
N ALA A 73 16.67 6.37 -19.17
CA ALA A 73 17.06 5.13 -19.83
C ALA A 73 16.88 3.94 -18.89
N ALA A 74 16.66 2.73 -19.43
CA ALA A 74 16.47 1.53 -18.62
C ALA A 74 17.67 1.24 -17.69
N SER A 75 18.88 1.58 -18.14
CA SER A 75 20.10 1.45 -17.35
C SER A 75 20.19 2.41 -16.16
N SER A 76 19.38 3.46 -16.13
CA SER A 76 19.35 4.44 -15.04
C SER A 76 18.39 4.06 -13.91
N ILE A 77 17.52 3.06 -14.13
CA ILE A 77 16.56 2.58 -13.15
C ILE A 77 16.50 1.06 -13.23
N THR A 78 17.34 0.39 -12.44
CA THR A 78 17.41 -1.06 -12.33
C THR A 78 16.84 -1.58 -11.01
N ASN A 79 16.68 -0.69 -10.03
CA ASN A 79 16.23 -1.01 -8.68
C ASN A 79 15.47 0.16 -8.02
N TRP A 80 14.96 -0.09 -6.81
CA TRP A 80 14.18 0.88 -6.05
C TRP A 80 14.97 2.15 -5.66
N GLN A 81 16.24 2.00 -5.31
CA GLN A 81 17.09 3.10 -4.86
C GLN A 81 17.31 4.11 -5.99
N GLU A 82 17.64 3.62 -7.19
CA GLU A 82 17.78 4.45 -8.39
C GLU A 82 16.45 5.11 -8.80
N LEU A 83 15.34 4.37 -8.73
CA LEU A 83 14.01 4.96 -8.95
C LEU A 83 13.74 6.10 -7.97
N THR A 84 14.10 5.91 -6.69
CA THR A 84 13.90 6.89 -5.63
C THR A 84 14.72 8.14 -5.85
N GLU A 85 15.98 8.00 -6.24
CA GLU A 85 16.85 9.13 -6.57
C GLU A 85 16.28 9.97 -7.71
N VAL A 86 15.90 9.32 -8.83
CA VAL A 86 15.29 10.00 -9.97
C VAL A 86 13.98 10.68 -9.58
N CYS A 87 13.09 9.97 -8.88
CA CYS A 87 11.77 10.52 -8.55
C CYS A 87 11.86 11.66 -7.53
N ASN A 88 12.66 11.51 -6.47
CA ASN A 88 12.79 12.53 -5.42
C ASN A 88 13.52 13.77 -5.94
N GLY A 89 14.49 13.59 -6.85
CA GLY A 89 15.12 14.70 -7.58
C GLY A 89 14.13 15.51 -8.44
N ASN A 90 12.97 14.91 -8.77
CA ASN A 90 11.92 15.52 -9.59
C ASN A 90 10.60 15.75 -8.81
N GLY A 91 10.69 15.95 -7.49
CA GLY A 91 9.59 16.43 -6.67
C GLY A 91 8.71 15.36 -6.01
N ALA A 92 9.04 14.07 -6.16
CA ALA A 92 8.44 13.03 -5.32
C ALA A 92 9.05 13.00 -3.91
N THR A 93 8.41 12.27 -3.00
CA THR A 93 8.91 12.02 -1.64
C THR A 93 8.79 10.53 -1.30
N LEU A 94 9.40 9.68 -2.11
CA LEU A 94 9.44 8.24 -1.91
C LEU A 94 10.34 7.89 -0.71
N LYS A 95 9.97 6.82 -0.01
CA LYS A 95 10.78 6.27 1.09
C LYS A 95 12.01 5.54 0.57
N GLU A 96 13.06 5.52 1.39
CA GLU A 96 14.35 4.88 1.09
C GLU A 96 14.21 3.40 0.73
N THR A 97 13.24 2.70 1.34
CA THR A 97 12.99 1.29 1.06
C THR A 97 11.60 1.04 0.47
N GLU A 98 11.54 0.10 -0.47
CA GLU A 98 10.30 -0.32 -1.12
C GLU A 98 9.28 -0.85 -0.10
N THR A 99 9.75 -1.61 0.90
CA THR A 99 8.90 -2.18 1.96
C THR A 99 8.24 -1.11 2.83
N GLU A 100 8.96 -0.03 3.18
CA GLU A 100 8.40 1.11 3.91
C GLU A 100 7.38 1.89 3.08
N GLN A 101 7.64 2.02 1.77
CA GLN A 101 6.66 2.56 0.84
C GLN A 101 5.42 1.65 0.73
N GLY A 102 5.60 0.33 0.92
CA GLY A 102 4.56 -0.69 0.75
C GLY A 102 4.48 -1.20 -0.69
N LEU A 103 5.58 -1.10 -1.43
CA LEU A 103 5.72 -1.52 -2.81
C LEU A 103 6.93 -2.45 -2.94
N ILE A 104 7.05 -3.11 -4.09
CA ILE A 104 8.21 -3.90 -4.49
C ILE A 104 8.50 -3.55 -5.94
N PHE A 105 9.73 -3.16 -6.24
CA PHE A 105 10.18 -2.89 -7.59
C PHE A 105 10.25 -4.20 -8.38
N LYS A 106 9.68 -4.23 -9.59
CA LYS A 106 9.77 -5.39 -10.49
C LYS A 106 10.66 -5.12 -11.69
N SER A 107 10.35 -4.07 -12.45
CA SER A 107 11.08 -3.75 -13.66
C SER A 107 10.78 -2.32 -14.10
N TYR A 108 11.75 -1.73 -14.79
CA TYR A 108 11.59 -0.52 -15.57
C TYR A 108 12.13 -0.79 -16.98
N ASP A 109 11.35 -0.45 -17.99
CA ASP A 109 11.70 -0.58 -19.41
C ASP A 109 11.43 0.77 -20.09
N ASP A 110 12.40 1.25 -20.86
CA ASP A 110 12.37 2.56 -21.51
C ASP A 110 11.81 2.53 -22.95
N MET A 111 11.27 1.37 -23.36
CA MET A 111 10.62 1.15 -24.65
C MET A 111 11.52 1.51 -25.85
N GLU A 112 12.84 1.41 -25.66
CA GLU A 112 13.94 1.71 -26.61
C GLU A 112 14.03 3.18 -27.07
N THR A 113 12.91 3.78 -27.45
CA THR A 113 12.77 5.15 -27.94
C THR A 113 12.69 6.19 -26.82
N ARG A 114 12.49 5.77 -25.58
CA ARG A 114 12.39 6.63 -24.38
C ARG A 114 11.31 7.72 -24.46
N SER A 115 10.39 7.58 -25.42
CA SER A 115 9.21 8.45 -25.58
C SER A 115 8.03 7.97 -24.73
N ASP A 116 8.09 6.75 -24.24
CA ASP A 116 7.24 6.16 -23.21
C ASP A 116 8.12 5.28 -22.30
N TYR A 117 7.55 4.72 -21.26
CA TYR A 117 8.21 3.75 -20.38
C TYR A 117 7.18 2.76 -19.82
N CYS A 118 7.66 1.64 -19.30
CA CYS A 118 6.87 0.68 -18.55
C CYS A 118 7.55 0.41 -17.21
N LEU A 119 6.97 0.94 -16.13
CA LEU A 119 7.40 0.66 -14.76
C LEU A 119 6.38 -0.25 -14.10
N VAL A 120 6.86 -1.38 -13.56
CA VAL A 120 6.02 -2.36 -12.89
C VAL A 120 6.40 -2.43 -11.41
N LEU A 121 5.38 -2.27 -10.55
CA LEU A 121 5.51 -2.34 -9.09
C LEU A 121 4.49 -3.35 -8.53
N THR A 122 4.85 -4.09 -7.49
CA THR A 122 3.94 -4.97 -6.76
C THR A 122 3.58 -4.37 -5.41
N VAL A 123 2.33 -4.47 -4.98
CA VAL A 123 1.87 -3.96 -3.69
C VAL A 123 2.18 -4.97 -2.58
N HIS A 124 2.95 -4.54 -1.57
CA HIS A 124 3.44 -5.44 -0.54
C HIS A 124 2.32 -5.96 0.40
N GLY A 125 2.28 -7.28 0.57
CA GLY A 125 1.33 -7.97 1.45
C GLY A 125 -0.13 -7.84 1.00
N VAL A 126 -0.35 -7.77 -0.31
CA VAL A 126 -1.64 -8.00 -0.97
C VAL A 126 -1.55 -9.34 -1.70
N PRO A 127 -2.56 -10.21 -1.60
CA PRO A 127 -2.61 -11.45 -2.38
C PRO A 127 -2.47 -11.20 -3.88
N GLN A 128 -1.71 -12.06 -4.56
CA GLN A 128 -1.29 -11.82 -5.93
C GLN A 128 -2.42 -11.98 -6.96
N ASP A 129 -3.45 -12.75 -6.61
CA ASP A 129 -4.68 -13.02 -7.36
C ASP A 129 -5.66 -11.82 -7.40
N LEU A 130 -5.45 -10.82 -6.55
CA LEU A 130 -6.28 -9.62 -6.54
C LEU A 130 -5.82 -8.61 -7.58
N THR A 131 -6.77 -8.06 -8.34
CA THR A 131 -6.51 -6.94 -9.25
C THR A 131 -5.97 -5.73 -8.51
N GLY A 132 -4.84 -5.21 -8.98
CA GLY A 132 -4.09 -4.14 -8.34
C GLY A 132 -3.03 -4.63 -7.37
N SER A 133 -2.83 -5.95 -7.24
CA SER A 133 -1.62 -6.51 -6.62
C SER A 133 -0.36 -6.09 -7.38
N GLN A 134 -0.47 -5.87 -8.69
CA GLN A 134 0.54 -5.26 -9.52
C GLN A 134 0.02 -3.95 -10.14
N ILE A 135 0.91 -2.98 -10.25
CA ILE A 135 0.65 -1.66 -10.80
C ILE A 135 1.66 -1.43 -11.91
N GLU A 136 1.14 -1.27 -13.13
CA GLU A 136 1.93 -0.84 -14.29
C GLU A 136 1.73 0.66 -14.47
N ILE A 137 2.83 1.37 -14.67
CA ILE A 137 2.90 2.80 -14.82
C ILE A 137 3.53 3.10 -16.17
N ARG A 138 2.81 3.88 -16.98
CA ARG A 138 3.27 4.40 -18.27
C ARG A 138 3.09 5.92 -18.30
N ALA A 139 3.65 6.58 -19.32
CA ALA A 139 3.38 8.00 -19.53
C ALA A 139 1.88 8.26 -19.76
N SER A 140 1.21 7.33 -20.46
CA SER A 140 -0.23 7.38 -20.77
C SER A 140 -1.15 7.19 -19.57
N GLY A 141 -0.69 6.54 -18.49
CA GLY A 141 -1.51 6.31 -17.31
C GLY A 141 -1.05 5.15 -16.43
N ILE A 142 -1.91 4.77 -15.50
CA ILE A 142 -1.67 3.69 -14.53
C ILE A 142 -2.68 2.57 -14.75
N ILE A 143 -2.19 1.35 -14.83
CA ILE A 143 -2.98 0.15 -15.05
C ILE A 143 -2.84 -0.76 -13.83
N LYS A 144 -3.98 -1.20 -13.27
CA LYS A 144 -4.02 -2.18 -12.18
C LYS A 144 -4.08 -3.56 -12.79
N GLN A 145 -3.14 -4.41 -12.42
CA GLN A 145 -3.01 -5.78 -12.93
C GLN A 145 -3.03 -6.77 -11.77
N THR A 146 -3.34 -8.02 -12.11
CA THR A 146 -3.15 -9.17 -11.22
C THR A 146 -1.80 -9.78 -11.57
N LEU A 147 -1.06 -10.32 -10.59
CA LEU A 147 0.14 -11.11 -10.92
C LEU A 147 -0.34 -12.41 -11.58
N GLY A 148 0.00 -12.60 -12.86
CA GLY A 148 -0.34 -13.79 -13.64
C GLY A 148 0.35 -15.06 -13.13
#